data_AF-A0A1T5FR67-F1
#
_entry.id   AF-A0A1T5FR67-F1
#
_cell.length_a   1.000
_cell.length_b   1.000
_cell.length_c   1.000
_cell.angle_alpha   90.00
_cell.angle_beta   90.00
_cell.angle_gamma   90.00
#
_symmetry.space_group_name_H-M   'P 1'
#
loop_
_entity.id
_entity.type
_entity.pdbx_description
1 polymer ?
#
loop_
_entity_poly.entity_id
_entity_poly.type
_entity_poly.pdbx_seq_one_letter_code
_entity_poly.pdbx_strand_id
1 'polypeptide(L)'
;MELNSSFARLLRSIEDAPQIMVFFAAFGVFFYMILLGLALWPFQDYIKNKIYNTIIKTYFYALGITWIVGFITQILLLFLGISGLHLLAIWLTLHLISILFCAFNFHSIDGSITRLGEEKKKQKSTKK
;
A
#
# COMPACT_ATOMS: atom_id res chain seq x y z
N MET A 1 15.88 -6.03 -28.02
CA MET A 1 14.58 -6.72 -28.26
C MET A 1 14.29 -7.86 -27.26
N GLU A 2 15.09 -8.07 -26.21
CA GLU A 2 14.88 -9.15 -25.23
C GLU A 2 13.84 -8.82 -24.13
N LEU A 3 13.61 -7.54 -23.83
CA LEU A 3 12.60 -7.12 -22.84
C LEU A 3 11.18 -7.58 -23.17
N ASN A 4 10.84 -7.68 -24.47
CA ASN A 4 9.51 -8.08 -24.90
C ASN A 4 9.23 -9.57 -24.62
N SER A 5 10.22 -10.44 -24.82
CA SER A 5 10.06 -11.88 -24.58
C SER A 5 9.99 -12.21 -23.09
N SER A 6 10.79 -11.53 -22.26
CA SER A 6 10.78 -11.72 -20.79
C SER A 6 9.50 -11.18 -20.15
N PHE A 7 9.00 -10.01 -20.58
CA PHE A 7 7.76 -9.44 -20.07
C PHE A 7 6.54 -10.28 -20.50
N ALA A 8 6.49 -10.73 -21.75
CA ALA A 8 5.42 -11.63 -22.20
C ALA A 8 5.40 -12.97 -21.46
N ARG A 9 6.59 -13.51 -21.10
CA ARG A 9 6.68 -14.70 -20.24
C ARG A 9 6.15 -14.45 -18.85
N LEU A 10 6.50 -13.31 -18.23
CA LEU A 10 5.98 -12.92 -16.93
C LEU A 10 4.45 -12.83 -16.94
N LEU A 11 3.88 -12.16 -17.95
CA LEU A 11 2.42 -12.04 -18.08
C LEU A 11 1.73 -13.40 -18.25
N ARG A 12 2.33 -14.31 -19.03
CA ARG A 12 1.81 -15.69 -19.14
C ARG A 12 1.87 -16.44 -17.82
N SER A 13 2.98 -16.33 -17.08
CA SER A 13 3.11 -16.96 -15.77
C SER A 13 2.08 -16.43 -14.76
N ILE A 14 1.73 -15.15 -14.84
CA ILE A 14 0.66 -14.56 -14.01
C ILE A 14 -0.72 -15.13 -14.41
N GLU A 15 -0.97 -15.30 -15.70
CA GLU A 15 -2.22 -15.89 -16.19
C GLU A 15 -2.36 -17.38 -15.82
N ASP A 16 -1.27 -18.14 -15.97
CA ASP A 16 -1.22 -19.57 -15.67
C ASP A 16 -1.31 -19.87 -14.16
N ALA A 17 -0.82 -18.96 -13.32
CA ALA A 17 -0.84 -19.07 -11.87
C ALA A 17 -1.36 -17.79 -11.19
N PRO A 18 -2.70 -17.57 -11.15
CA PRO A 18 -3.31 -16.39 -10.53
C PRO A 18 -2.98 -16.22 -9.04
N GLN A 19 -2.57 -17.30 -8.36
CA GLN A 19 -2.13 -17.27 -6.96
C GLN A 19 -0.90 -16.39 -6.76
N ILE A 20 -0.05 -16.22 -7.80
CA ILE A 20 1.09 -15.32 -7.77
C ILE A 20 0.63 -13.88 -7.50
N MET A 21 -0.52 -13.47 -8.05
CA MET A 21 -1.07 -12.13 -7.79
C MET A 21 -1.49 -11.93 -6.35
N VAL A 22 -2.11 -12.94 -5.74
CA VAL A 22 -2.49 -12.87 -4.31
C VAL A 22 -1.24 -12.81 -3.43
N PHE A 23 -0.19 -13.57 -3.77
CA PHE A 23 1.10 -13.49 -3.08
C PHE A 23 1.71 -12.08 -3.20
N PHE A 24 1.71 -11.49 -4.40
CA PHE A 24 2.17 -10.12 -4.61
C PHE A 24 1.32 -9.09 -3.87
N ALA A 25 0.00 -9.28 -3.80
CA ALA A 25 -0.88 -8.40 -3.02
C ALA A 25 -0.61 -8.51 -1.51
N ALA A 26 -0.30 -9.71 -1.02
CA ALA A 26 0.01 -9.96 0.39
C ALA A 26 1.37 -9.39 0.80
N PHE A 27 2.43 -9.66 0.02
CA PHE A 27 3.81 -9.36 0.40
C PHE A 27 4.41 -8.15 -0.30
N GLY A 28 3.87 -7.77 -1.46
CA GLY A 28 4.40 -6.66 -2.26
C GLY A 28 4.38 -5.34 -1.50
N VAL A 29 3.32 -5.05 -0.73
CA VAL A 29 3.27 -3.80 0.04
C VAL A 29 4.34 -3.74 1.13
N PHE A 30 4.60 -4.85 1.85
CA PHE A 30 5.70 -4.89 2.82
C PHE A 30 7.06 -4.68 2.14
N PHE A 31 7.26 -5.29 0.97
CA PHE A 31 8.47 -5.09 0.18
C PHE A 31 8.64 -3.62 -0.22
N TYR A 32 7.58 -2.97 -0.71
CA TYR A 32 7.59 -1.53 -1.02
C TYR A 32 7.85 -0.68 0.22
N MET A 33 7.26 -1.00 1.37
CA MET A 33 7.48 -0.26 2.62
C MET A 33 8.93 -0.35 3.09
N ILE A 34 9.55 -1.54 3.00
CA ILE A 34 10.96 -1.74 3.34
C ILE A 34 11.84 -0.96 2.36
N LEU A 35 11.58 -1.09 1.05
CA LEU A 35 12.35 -0.42 0.01
C LEU A 35 12.28 1.11 0.16
N LEU A 36 11.09 1.64 0.43
CA LEU A 36 10.84 3.06 0.63
C LEU A 36 11.48 3.54 1.94
N GLY A 37 11.42 2.75 3.00
CA GLY A 37 12.15 3.03 4.25
C GLY A 37 13.67 3.09 4.05
N LEU A 38 14.22 2.18 3.24
CA LEU A 38 15.64 2.16 2.90
C LEU A 38 16.05 3.34 2.01
N ALA A 39 15.23 3.66 1.00
CA ALA A 39 15.45 4.78 0.10
C ALA A 39 15.38 6.13 0.83
N LEU A 40 14.56 6.24 1.88
CA LEU A 40 14.41 7.43 2.70
C LEU A 40 15.40 7.50 3.87
N TRP A 41 16.12 6.41 4.17
CA TRP A 41 17.17 6.36 5.18
C TRP A 41 18.21 7.48 5.07
N PRO A 42 18.80 7.79 3.89
CA PRO A 42 19.78 8.88 3.79
C PRO A 42 19.16 10.27 4.02
N PHE A 43 17.83 10.42 3.94
CA PHE A 43 17.14 11.68 4.16
C PHE A 43 16.66 11.87 5.60
N GLN A 44 17.03 10.97 6.53
CA GLN A 44 16.58 10.95 7.93
C GLN A 44 16.63 12.32 8.64
N ASP A 45 17.61 13.16 8.35
CA ASP A 45 17.71 14.49 8.95
C ASP A 45 16.63 15.46 8.44
N TYR A 46 16.19 15.32 7.19
CA TYR A 46 15.03 16.03 6.66
C TYR A 46 13.70 15.46 7.21
N ILE A 47 13.68 14.15 7.52
CA ILE A 47 12.52 13.46 8.10
C ILE A 47 12.18 13.95 9.51
N LYS A 48 13.18 14.41 10.26
CA LYS A 48 12.98 14.99 11.59
C LYS A 48 12.11 16.25 11.55
N ASN A 49 11.93 16.89 10.39
CA ASN A 49 11.00 17.99 10.25
C ASN A 49 9.55 17.50 10.46
N LYS A 50 8.80 18.23 11.30
CA LYS A 50 7.43 17.87 11.73
C LYS A 50 6.50 17.61 10.55
N ILE A 51 6.63 18.38 9.48
CA ILE A 51 5.82 18.27 8.25
C ILE A 51 6.11 16.94 7.53
N TYR A 52 7.39 16.58 7.38
CA TYR A 52 7.79 15.38 6.67
C TYR A 52 7.42 14.11 7.44
N ASN A 53 7.57 14.13 8.77
CA ASN A 53 7.11 13.04 9.64
C ASN A 53 5.59 12.83 9.55
N THR A 54 4.82 13.92 9.45
CA THR A 54 3.37 13.85 9.23
C THR A 54 3.03 13.23 7.86
N ILE A 55 3.66 13.70 6.78
CA ILE A 55 3.43 13.16 5.43
C ILE A 55 3.72 11.67 5.37
N ILE A 56 4.85 11.24 5.93
CA ILE A 56 5.23 9.82 5.99
C ILE A 56 4.20 9.03 6.80
N LYS A 57 3.82 9.48 8.00
CA LYS A 57 2.85 8.75 8.82
C LYS A 57 1.51 8.57 8.11
N THR A 58 1.03 9.64 7.48
CA THR A 58 -0.22 9.62 6.71
C THR A 58 -0.13 8.65 5.53
N TYR A 59 1.00 8.69 4.80
CA TYR A 59 1.24 7.77 3.69
C TYR A 59 1.31 6.30 4.13
N PHE A 60 2.06 5.99 5.20
CA PHE A 60 2.17 4.64 5.75
C PHE A 60 0.83 4.12 6.27
N TYR A 61 0.02 4.98 6.90
CA TYR A 61 -1.30 4.61 7.39
C TYR A 61 -2.26 4.30 6.23
N ALA A 62 -2.28 5.15 5.21
CA ALA A 62 -3.13 4.93 4.04
C ALA A 62 -2.70 3.71 3.21
N LEU A 63 -1.39 3.47 3.10
CA LEU A 63 -0.85 2.22 2.52
C LEU A 63 -1.31 0.99 3.31
N GLY A 64 -1.31 1.05 4.64
CA GLY A 64 -1.77 -0.07 5.47
C GLY A 64 -3.25 -0.42 5.23
N ILE A 65 -4.11 0.59 5.14
CA ILE A 65 -5.54 0.38 4.81
C ILE A 65 -5.68 -0.20 3.41
N THR A 66 -5.01 0.41 2.42
CA THR A 66 -5.05 -0.02 1.02
C THR A 66 -4.55 -1.45 0.86
N TRP A 67 -3.52 -1.84 1.61
CA TRP A 67 -2.98 -3.19 1.62
C TRP A 67 -4.02 -4.21 2.11
N ILE A 68 -4.67 -3.97 3.25
CA ILE A 68 -5.68 -4.89 3.79
C ILE A 68 -6.82 -5.05 2.78
N VAL A 69 -7.36 -3.94 2.28
CA VAL A 69 -8.47 -3.96 1.31
C VAL A 69 -8.05 -4.65 0.02
N GLY A 70 -6.85 -4.34 -0.49
CA GLY A 70 -6.31 -4.94 -1.71
C GLY A 70 -6.08 -6.44 -1.56
N PHE A 71 -5.49 -6.89 -0.45
CA PHE A 71 -5.28 -8.31 -0.18
C PHE A 71 -6.61 -9.07 -0.08
N ILE A 72 -7.58 -8.56 0.67
CA ILE A 72 -8.91 -9.18 0.80
C ILE A 72 -9.60 -9.25 -0.57
N THR A 73 -9.53 -8.18 -1.36
CA THR A 73 -10.13 -8.16 -2.70
C THR A 73 -9.49 -9.21 -3.61
N GLN A 74 -8.17 -9.33 -3.59
CA GLN A 74 -7.43 -10.27 -4.43
C GLN A 74 -7.70 -11.72 -4.07
N ILE A 75 -7.77 -12.05 -2.78
CA ILE A 75 -8.07 -13.43 -2.36
C ILE A 75 -9.52 -13.81 -2.69
N LEU A 76 -10.47 -12.89 -2.54
CA LEU A 76 -11.87 -13.13 -2.92
C LEU A 76 -12.01 -13.37 -4.43
N LEU A 77 -11.39 -12.51 -5.26
CA LEU A 77 -11.45 -12.64 -6.71
C LEU A 77 -10.75 -13.92 -7.20
N LEU A 78 -9.66 -14.34 -6.54
CA LEU A 78 -9.04 -15.64 -6.81
C LEU A 78 -10.02 -16.79 -6.57
N PHE A 79 -10.75 -16.78 -5.44
CA PHE A 79 -11.75 -17.81 -5.15
C PHE A 79 -12.96 -17.78 -6.11
N LEU A 80 -13.24 -16.63 -6.72
CA LEU A 80 -14.25 -16.50 -7.77
C LEU A 80 -13.76 -17.00 -9.15
N GLY A 81 -12.53 -17.48 -9.25
CA GLY A 81 -11.98 -18.02 -10.51
C GLY A 81 -11.62 -16.95 -11.53
N ILE A 82 -11.40 -15.70 -11.10
CA ILE A 82 -10.97 -14.61 -11.99
C ILE A 82 -9.54 -14.88 -12.47
N SER A 83 -9.28 -14.62 -13.75
CA SER A 83 -7.97 -14.90 -14.35
C SER A 83 -6.88 -13.96 -13.83
N GLY A 84 -5.62 -14.40 -13.89
CA GLY A 84 -4.49 -13.69 -13.29
C GLY A 84 -4.26 -12.29 -13.86
N LEU A 85 -4.42 -12.10 -15.17
CA LEU A 85 -4.30 -10.79 -15.80
C LEU A 85 -5.43 -9.83 -15.37
N HIS A 86 -6.63 -10.34 -15.14
CA HIS A 86 -7.71 -9.52 -14.58
C HIS A 86 -7.41 -9.13 -13.13
N LEU A 87 -6.89 -10.06 -12.31
CA LEU A 87 -6.44 -9.77 -10.95
C LEU A 87 -5.36 -8.68 -10.94
N LEU A 88 -4.39 -8.75 -11.86
CA LEU A 88 -3.35 -7.74 -12.05
C LEU A 88 -3.93 -6.37 -12.42
N ALA A 89 -4.85 -6.32 -13.39
CA ALA A 89 -5.49 -5.07 -13.81
C ALA A 89 -6.25 -4.42 -12.64
N ILE A 90 -7.07 -5.20 -11.93
CA ILE A 90 -7.82 -4.74 -10.76
C ILE A 90 -6.88 -4.23 -9.68
N TRP A 91 -5.79 -4.96 -9.42
CA TRP A 91 -4.79 -4.57 -8.44
C TRP A 91 -4.13 -3.22 -8.76
N LEU A 92 -3.75 -3.01 -10.03
CA LEU A 92 -3.18 -1.74 -10.52
C LEU A 92 -4.19 -0.59 -10.43
N THR A 93 -5.44 -0.82 -10.82
CA THR A 93 -6.52 0.17 -10.72
C THR A 93 -6.76 0.57 -9.26
N LEU A 94 -6.82 -0.39 -8.34
CA LEU A 94 -6.99 -0.12 -6.91
C LEU A 94 -5.84 0.73 -6.37
N HIS A 95 -4.59 0.44 -6.74
CA HIS A 95 -3.44 1.25 -6.34
C HIS A 95 -3.54 2.68 -6.87
N LEU A 96 -3.90 2.85 -8.14
CA LEU A 96 -4.01 4.17 -8.76
C LEU A 96 -5.10 5.02 -8.10
N ILE A 97 -6.28 4.43 -7.85
CA ILE A 97 -7.37 5.09 -7.13
C ILE A 97 -6.93 5.47 -5.71
N SER A 98 -6.22 4.57 -5.01
CA SER A 98 -5.77 4.82 -3.64
C SER A 98 -4.73 5.94 -3.56
N ILE A 99 -3.80 6.00 -4.51
CA ILE A 99 -2.82 7.09 -4.62
C ILE A 99 -3.54 8.42 -4.86
N LEU A 100 -4.48 8.46 -5.81
CA LEU A 100 -5.26 9.66 -6.10
C LEU A 100 -6.08 10.09 -4.87
N PHE A 101 -6.77 9.15 -4.23
CA PHE A 101 -7.54 9.42 -3.02
C PHE A 101 -6.67 10.02 -1.91
N CYS A 102 -5.48 9.47 -1.67
CA CYS A 102 -4.54 10.00 -0.69
C CYS A 102 -4.04 11.40 -1.05
N ALA A 103 -3.72 11.63 -2.33
CA ALA A 103 -3.23 12.91 -2.79
C ALA A 103 -4.27 14.02 -2.62
N PHE A 104 -5.53 13.76 -2.98
CA PHE A 104 -6.60 14.75 -2.89
C PHE A 104 -7.14 14.92 -1.46
N ASN A 105 -7.14 13.87 -0.64
CA ASN A 105 -7.70 13.90 0.72
C ASN A 105 -6.66 14.00 1.84
N PHE A 106 -5.40 14.30 1.50
CA PHE A 106 -4.28 14.31 2.44
C PHE A 106 -4.57 15.07 3.74
N HIS A 107 -5.16 16.26 3.64
CA HIS A 107 -5.45 17.11 4.81
C HIS A 107 -6.50 16.50 5.76
N SER A 108 -7.50 15.80 5.21
CA SER A 108 -8.54 15.12 5.99
C SER A 108 -7.98 13.90 6.71
N ILE A 109 -7.13 13.13 6.03
CA ILE A 109 -6.49 11.93 6.59
C ILE A 109 -5.52 12.32 7.71
N ASP A 110 -4.70 13.36 7.51
CA ASP A 110 -3.80 13.87 8.53
C ASP A 110 -4.54 14.34 9.80
N GLY A 111 -5.63 15.10 9.62
CA GLY A 111 -6.49 15.51 10.74
C GLY A 111 -7.07 14.32 11.52
N SER A 112 -7.50 13.27 10.81
CA SER A 112 -8.06 12.06 11.43
C SER A 112 -7.00 11.29 12.23
N ILE A 113 -5.79 11.14 11.68
CA ILE A 113 -4.66 10.47 12.35
C ILE A 113 -4.25 11.24 13.61
N THR A 114 -4.19 12.57 13.51
CA THR A 114 -3.83 13.44 14.65
C THR A 114 -4.85 13.28 15.78
N ARG A 115 -6.15 13.30 15.47
CA ARG A 115 -7.23 13.14 16.47
C ARG A 115 -7.19 11.79 17.17
N LEU A 116 -6.97 10.70 16.44
CA LEU A 116 -6.80 9.36 17.01
C LEU A 116 -5.59 9.28 17.95
N GLY A 117 -4.52 10.01 17.64
CA GLY A 117 -3.35 10.13 18.51
C GLY A 117 -3.66 10.83 19.83
N GLU A 118 -4.48 11.88 19.81
CA GLU A 118 -4.89 12.62 21.02
C GLU A 118 -5.85 11.81 21.91
N GLU A 119 -6.78 11.09 21.33
CA GLU A 119 -7.71 10.21 22.06
C GLU A 119 -6.95 9.10 22.81
N LYS A 120 -5.96 8.47 22.16
CA LYS A 120 -5.09 7.47 22.81
C LYS A 120 -4.27 8.07 23.96
N LYS A 121 -3.80 9.31 23.84
CA LYS A 121 -3.08 10.00 24.93
C LYS A 121 -4.00 10.28 26.12
N LYS A 122 -5.24 10.74 25.87
CA LYS A 122 -6.25 10.96 26.92
C LYS A 122 -6.57 9.66 27.67
N GLN A 123 -6.84 8.56 26.97
CA GLN A 123 -7.08 7.26 27.62
C GLN A 123 -5.91 6.75 28.48
N LYS A 124 -4.67 7.01 28.09
CA LYS A 124 -3.49 6.67 28.91
C LYS A 124 -3.35 7.55 30.15
N SER A 125 -3.79 8.81 30.08
CA SER A 125 -3.76 9.74 31.21
C SER A 125 -4.83 9.43 32.26
N THR A 126 -5.97 8.85 31.88
CA THR A 126 -7.06 8.50 32.81
C THR A 126 -6.86 7.14 33.49
N LYS A 127 -5.91 6.32 33.01
CA LYS A 127 -5.54 5.01 33.60
C LYS A 127 -4.34 5.08 34.56
N LYS A 128 -3.73 6.26 34.74
CA LYS A 128 -2.67 6.53 35.73
C LYS A 128 -3.27 7.24 36.92
#